data_AF-A0A1J4VAW7-F1
#
_entry.id   AF-A0A1J4VAW7-F1
#
_cell.length_a   1.000
_cell.length_b   1.000
_cell.length_c   1.000
_cell.angle_alpha   90.00
_cell.angle_beta   90.00
_cell.angle_gamma   90.00
#
_symmetry.space_group_name_H-M   'P 1'
#
loop_
_entity.id
_entity.type
_entity.pdbx_description
1 polymer ?
#
loop_
_entity_poly.entity_id
_entity_poly.type
_entity_poly.pdbx_seq_one_letter_code
_entity_poly.pdbx_strand_id
1 'polypeptide(L)'
;SKNFGQHPAMTLGLELARGRIIMTMDDDLQIPHDCIPVFIEKLENDVDIVAGRRRTRNDSLIFRQLPSLLLNKIMRKISKVMRNDFGCNNVAYKRWVIEAVMQSREKCRFLPELVGWAGGRIKEVEVEHRVGPSRYRFSKLIKLNLELLTNYNLWFIYLWICIIGAVTLFFGILMCAVTTYAILNFKIGIALLGIFIFVIGLVGTQLNRLLIEIQDRPLYVVSAGRIQDSYCDRMSRNKLLGFIPDR
;
A
#
# COMPACT_ATOMS: atom_id res chain seq x y z
N SER A 1 0.41 19.92 15.34
CA SER A 1 0.67 19.13 14.11
C SER A 1 0.03 17.76 14.24
N LYS A 2 -0.72 17.30 13.23
CA LYS A 2 -1.32 15.95 13.20
C LYS A 2 -0.40 14.99 12.44
N ASN A 3 -0.32 13.73 12.87
CA ASN A 3 0.39 12.68 12.14
C ASN A 3 -0.54 12.09 11.05
N PHE A 4 -0.14 12.20 9.79
CA PHE A 4 -0.87 11.66 8.63
C PHE A 4 -0.35 10.28 8.18
N GLY A 5 0.74 9.78 8.77
CA GLY A 5 1.35 8.49 8.44
C GLY A 5 2.47 8.59 7.40
N GLN A 6 3.08 7.44 7.08
CA GLN A 6 4.27 7.35 6.24
C GLN A 6 4.00 7.69 4.77
N HIS A 7 2.92 7.18 4.17
CA HIS A 7 2.63 7.40 2.74
C HIS A 7 2.35 8.88 2.40
N PRO A 8 1.54 9.64 3.17
CA PRO A 8 1.37 11.07 2.91
C PRO A 8 2.64 11.88 3.14
N ALA A 9 3.42 11.56 4.17
CA ALA A 9 4.70 12.23 4.44
C ALA A 9 5.73 11.99 3.32
N MET A 10 5.83 10.75 2.83
CA MET A 10 6.67 10.40 1.69
C MET A 10 6.23 11.12 0.42
N THR A 11 4.92 11.17 0.17
CA THR A 11 4.35 11.88 -0.98
C THR A 11 4.74 13.36 -0.96
N LEU A 12 4.59 14.01 0.21
CA LEU A 12 5.01 15.40 0.39
C LEU A 12 6.52 15.56 0.12
N GLY A 13 7.35 14.65 0.61
CA GLY A 13 8.80 14.67 0.36
C GLY A 13 9.14 14.54 -1.13
N LEU A 14 8.46 13.66 -1.86
CA LEU A 14 8.63 13.48 -3.31
C LEU A 14 8.19 14.71 -4.09
N GLU A 15 7.10 15.36 -3.68
CA GLU A 15 6.59 16.58 -4.30
C GLU A 15 7.55 17.77 -4.13
N LEU A 16 8.25 17.83 -2.99
CA LEU A 16 9.24 18.86 -2.71
C LEU A 16 10.61 18.58 -3.31
N ALA A 17 10.90 17.34 -3.70
CA ALA A 17 12.22 16.98 -4.20
C ALA A 17 12.55 17.73 -5.51
N ARG A 18 13.73 18.36 -5.55
CA ARG A 18 14.22 19.14 -6.71
C ARG A 18 15.42 18.50 -7.40
N GLY A 19 15.76 17.25 -7.09
CA GLY A 19 16.88 16.52 -7.69
C GLY A 19 16.53 15.96 -9.08
N ARG A 20 17.53 15.74 -9.95
CA ARG A 20 17.32 15.01 -11.23
C ARG A 20 17.01 13.53 -10.98
N ILE A 21 17.63 13.01 -9.92
CA ILE A 21 17.37 11.71 -9.32
C ILE A 21 16.81 11.97 -7.92
N ILE A 22 15.75 11.26 -7.57
CA ILE A 22 15.08 11.35 -6.27
C ILE A 22 15.16 9.96 -5.64
N MET A 23 15.70 9.86 -4.43
CA MET A 23 15.81 8.58 -3.72
C MET A 23 15.04 8.65 -2.41
N THR A 24 14.20 7.66 -2.16
CA THR A 24 13.58 7.44 -0.84
C THR A 24 14.50 6.57 0.00
N MET A 25 14.57 6.86 1.30
CA MET A 25 15.32 6.07 2.26
C MET A 25 14.65 6.07 3.63
N ASP A 26 14.64 4.93 4.31
CA ASP A 26 14.18 4.82 5.69
C ASP A 26 15.18 5.44 6.68
N ASP A 27 14.69 6.00 7.78
CA ASP A 27 15.47 6.72 8.80
C ASP A 27 16.10 5.79 9.85
N ASP A 28 15.88 4.47 9.73
CA ASP A 28 16.30 3.46 10.72
C ASP A 28 17.69 2.87 10.46
N LEU A 29 18.40 3.38 9.45
CA LEU A 29 19.76 2.98 9.06
C LEU A 29 19.93 1.49 8.78
N GLN A 30 18.83 0.75 8.53
CA GLN A 30 18.90 -0.68 8.21
C GLN A 30 19.58 -0.96 6.87
N ILE A 31 19.64 0.01 5.98
CA ILE A 31 20.37 -0.04 4.71
C ILE A 31 21.40 1.09 4.73
N PRO A 32 22.71 0.78 4.56
CA PRO A 32 23.76 1.80 4.67
C PRO A 32 23.68 2.84 3.54
N HIS A 33 24.07 4.08 3.85
CA HIS A 33 24.11 5.17 2.86
C HIS A 33 25.15 4.94 1.76
N ASP A 34 26.15 4.11 2.02
CA ASP A 34 27.19 3.72 1.05
C ASP A 34 26.60 3.01 -0.18
N CYS A 35 25.35 2.56 -0.13
CA CYS A 35 24.65 2.00 -1.27
C CYS A 35 24.24 3.05 -2.32
N ILE A 36 24.11 4.33 -1.96
CA ILE A 36 23.54 5.38 -2.83
C ILE A 36 24.21 5.45 -4.21
N PRO A 37 25.56 5.42 -4.34
CA PRO A 37 26.22 5.42 -5.65
C PRO A 37 25.76 4.27 -6.55
N VAL A 38 25.54 3.07 -6.00
CA VAL A 38 25.08 1.90 -6.76
C VAL A 38 23.68 2.10 -7.34
N PHE A 39 22.79 2.78 -6.60
CA PHE A 39 21.46 3.12 -7.11
C PHE A 39 21.54 4.10 -8.28
N ILE A 40 22.42 5.10 -8.17
CA ILE A 40 22.60 6.13 -9.19
C ILE A 40 23.21 5.53 -10.46
N GLU A 41 24.27 4.71 -10.32
CA GLU A 41 24.93 4.04 -11.44
C GLU A 41 23.97 3.15 -12.22
N LYS A 42 23.05 2.45 -11.53
CA LYS A 42 22.08 1.57 -12.20
C LYS A 42 20.88 2.28 -12.82
N LEU A 43 20.77 3.60 -12.70
CA LEU A 43 19.75 4.41 -13.38
C LEU A 43 20.11 4.76 -14.84
N GLU A 44 21.14 4.11 -15.41
CA GLU A 44 21.60 4.34 -16.78
C GLU A 44 20.68 3.77 -17.89
N ASN A 45 20.64 4.54 -18.99
CA ASN A 45 20.09 4.40 -20.36
C ASN A 45 18.77 3.64 -20.62
N ASP A 46 18.39 2.64 -19.84
CA ASP A 46 17.10 1.93 -20.00
C ASP A 46 16.36 1.63 -18.69
N VAL A 47 16.83 2.21 -17.58
CA VAL A 47 16.22 2.03 -16.27
C VAL A 47 15.78 3.38 -15.72
N ASP A 48 14.53 3.46 -15.27
CA ASP A 48 13.95 4.69 -14.77
C ASP A 48 13.73 4.66 -13.25
N ILE A 49 13.70 3.45 -12.69
CA ILE A 49 13.59 3.18 -11.25
C ILE A 49 14.55 2.06 -10.85
N VAL A 50 15.29 2.29 -9.77
CA VAL A 50 16.14 1.29 -9.15
C VAL A 50 15.65 1.02 -7.74
N ALA A 51 15.19 -0.20 -7.47
CA ALA A 51 14.68 -0.62 -6.17
C ALA A 51 15.67 -1.52 -5.44
N GLY A 52 15.87 -1.28 -4.14
CA GLY A 52 16.68 -2.15 -3.30
C GLY A 52 15.95 -3.48 -3.05
N ARG A 53 16.69 -4.58 -3.14
CA ARG A 53 16.24 -5.92 -2.75
C ARG A 53 17.12 -6.41 -1.60
N ARG A 54 16.50 -6.69 -0.45
CA ARG A 54 17.24 -7.19 0.71
C ARG A 54 17.76 -8.60 0.43
N ARG A 55 19.09 -8.78 0.44
CA ARG A 55 19.74 -10.05 0.11
C ARG A 55 19.61 -11.10 1.22
N THR A 56 19.80 -10.68 2.47
CA THR A 56 19.79 -11.56 3.64
C THR A 56 18.81 -11.02 4.67
N ARG A 57 17.79 -11.81 5.01
CA ARG A 57 16.90 -11.50 6.14
C ARG A 57 17.31 -12.36 7.32
N ASN A 58 17.90 -11.75 8.34
CA ASN A 58 18.12 -12.39 9.64
C ASN A 58 16.88 -12.32 10.54
N ASP A 59 15.72 -11.96 9.97
CA ASP A 59 14.43 -11.99 10.65
C ASP A 59 13.90 -13.41 10.85
N SER A 60 13.04 -13.62 11.85
CA SER A 60 12.39 -14.91 12.09
C SER A 60 11.70 -15.45 10.82
N LEU A 61 12.10 -16.65 10.39
CA LEU A 61 11.61 -17.31 9.17
C LEU A 61 10.08 -17.43 9.15
N ILE A 62 9.48 -17.86 10.26
CA ILE A 62 8.05 -18.20 10.35
C ILE A 62 7.17 -16.95 10.43
N PHE A 63 7.51 -15.99 11.29
CA PHE A 63 6.63 -14.86 11.59
C PHE A 63 6.81 -13.65 10.65
N ARG A 64 7.92 -13.58 9.91
CA ARG A 64 8.25 -12.40 9.09
C ARG A 64 8.60 -12.74 7.66
N GLN A 65 9.39 -13.78 7.42
CA GLN A 65 9.81 -14.11 6.05
C GLN A 65 8.67 -14.76 5.26
N LEU A 66 7.98 -15.76 5.81
CA LEU A 66 6.88 -16.44 5.12
C LEU A 66 5.73 -15.50 4.71
N PRO A 67 5.17 -14.65 5.60
CA PRO A 67 4.11 -13.72 5.19
C PRO A 67 4.57 -12.72 4.13
N SER A 68 5.81 -12.23 4.24
CA SER A 68 6.34 -11.27 3.27
C SER A 68 6.66 -11.91 1.91
N LEU A 69 7.12 -13.17 1.88
CA LEU A 69 7.32 -13.91 0.63
C LEU A 69 5.98 -14.17 -0.07
N LEU A 70 4.96 -14.57 0.69
CA LEU A 70 3.61 -14.75 0.17
C LEU A 70 3.05 -13.44 -0.37
N LEU A 71 3.19 -12.35 0.38
CA LEU A 71 2.77 -11.02 -0.05
C LEU A 71 3.49 -10.59 -1.32
N ASN A 72 4.81 -10.71 -1.38
CA ASN A 72 5.59 -10.34 -2.56
C ASN A 72 5.16 -11.17 -3.78
N LYS A 73 4.85 -12.46 -3.60
CA LYS A 73 4.33 -13.32 -4.67
C LYS A 73 2.94 -12.90 -5.13
N ILE A 74 2.05 -12.54 -4.20
CA ILE A 74 0.71 -12.04 -4.50
C ILE A 74 0.81 -10.69 -5.22
N MET A 75 1.59 -9.75 -4.70
CA MET A 75 1.80 -8.43 -5.29
C MET A 75 2.44 -8.52 -6.67
N ARG A 76 3.40 -9.41 -6.90
CA ARG A 76 3.96 -9.63 -8.25
C ARG A 76 2.93 -10.19 -9.25
N LYS A 77 1.92 -10.92 -8.77
CA LYS A 77 0.85 -11.45 -9.63
C LYS A 77 -0.24 -10.40 -9.90
N ILE A 78 -0.48 -9.50 -8.95
CA ILE A 78 -1.51 -8.46 -9.04
C ILE A 78 -0.96 -7.22 -9.74
N SER A 79 0.15 -6.68 -9.23
CA SER A 79 0.84 -5.56 -9.87
C SER A 79 1.52 -6.08 -11.12
N LYS A 80 1.37 -5.37 -12.24
CA LYS A 80 2.15 -5.61 -13.47
C LYS A 80 3.63 -5.23 -13.32
N VAL A 81 4.08 -5.05 -12.08
CA VAL A 81 5.41 -4.57 -11.71
C VAL A 81 6.26 -5.76 -11.30
N MET A 82 7.33 -6.01 -12.06
CA MET A 82 8.27 -7.08 -11.79
C MET A 82 9.24 -6.71 -10.65
N ARG A 83 8.74 -6.72 -9.41
CA ARG A 83 9.53 -6.52 -8.19
C ARG A 83 9.41 -7.73 -7.26
N ASN A 84 10.51 -8.15 -6.65
CA ASN A 84 10.61 -9.29 -5.75
C ASN A 84 10.58 -8.89 -4.27
N ASP A 85 10.97 -7.67 -3.91
CA ASP A 85 10.82 -7.16 -2.55
C ASP A 85 9.97 -5.89 -2.50
N PHE A 86 8.68 -6.05 -2.14
CA PHE A 86 7.80 -4.90 -2.04
C PHE A 86 7.99 -4.08 -0.75
N GLY A 87 8.62 -4.67 0.26
CA GLY A 87 8.79 -4.06 1.58
C GLY A 87 10.09 -3.27 1.73
N CYS A 88 10.93 -3.22 0.70
CA CYS A 88 12.06 -2.29 0.68
C CYS A 88 11.58 -0.94 0.16
N ASN A 89 11.73 0.09 0.99
CA ASN A 89 11.29 1.44 0.71
C ASN A 89 12.45 2.33 0.19
N ASN A 90 13.63 1.71 -0.01
CA ASN A 90 14.79 2.36 -0.61
C ASN A 90 14.74 2.20 -2.12
N VAL A 91 14.36 3.28 -2.79
CA VAL A 91 14.12 3.29 -4.23
C VAL A 91 14.62 4.61 -4.79
N ALA A 92 15.39 4.55 -5.88
CA ALA A 92 15.83 5.70 -6.64
C ALA A 92 15.01 5.82 -7.92
N TYR A 93 14.59 7.05 -8.23
CA TYR A 93 13.70 7.39 -9.33
C TYR A 93 14.33 8.48 -10.18
N LYS A 94 14.17 8.38 -11.51
CA LYS A 94 14.30 9.55 -12.37
C LYS A 94 13.16 10.51 -12.12
N ARG A 95 13.44 11.82 -12.21
CA ARG A 95 12.45 12.87 -11.97
C ARG A 95 11.14 12.68 -12.74
N TRP A 96 11.22 12.34 -14.03
CA TRP A 96 10.04 12.23 -14.90
C TRP A 96 9.01 11.23 -14.36
N VAL A 97 9.47 10.15 -13.72
CA VAL A 97 8.60 9.13 -13.10
C VAL A 97 7.84 9.75 -11.94
N ILE A 98 8.53 10.47 -11.06
CA ILE A 98 7.90 11.13 -9.92
C ILE A 98 6.90 12.19 -10.39
N GLU A 99 7.25 12.99 -11.40
CA GLU A 99 6.34 13.98 -11.98
C GLU A 99 5.06 13.34 -12.53
N ALA A 100 5.17 12.22 -13.25
CA ALA A 100 4.02 11.46 -13.74
C ALA A 100 3.17 10.88 -12.60
N VAL A 101 3.82 10.30 -11.58
CA VAL A 101 3.14 9.74 -10.40
C VAL A 101 2.43 10.82 -9.59
N MET A 102 3.01 12.03 -9.49
CA MET A 102 2.40 13.15 -8.78
C MET A 102 1.16 13.72 -9.47
N GLN A 103 0.98 13.47 -10.78
CA GLN A 103 -0.25 13.84 -11.50
C GLN A 103 -1.44 12.96 -11.12
N SER A 104 -1.20 11.74 -10.58
CA SER A 104 -2.28 10.89 -10.10
C SER A 104 -2.98 11.52 -8.90
N ARG A 105 -4.32 11.49 -8.91
CA ARG A 105 -5.14 12.02 -7.81
C ARG A 105 -5.47 10.98 -6.74
N GLU A 106 -5.00 9.76 -6.92
CA GLU A 106 -5.30 8.66 -6.02
C GLU A 106 -4.85 8.95 -4.59
N LYS A 107 -5.74 8.70 -3.64
CA LYS A 107 -5.46 8.92 -2.22
C LYS A 107 -4.73 7.75 -1.58
N CYS A 108 -5.08 6.54 -2.00
CA CYS A 108 -4.38 5.32 -1.63
C CYS A 108 -3.13 5.16 -2.52
N ARG A 109 -2.07 5.90 -2.21
CA ARG A 109 -0.83 5.88 -3.00
C ARG A 109 0.05 4.68 -2.64
N PHE A 110 0.00 3.65 -3.49
CA PHE A 110 1.03 2.63 -3.53
C PHE A 110 2.02 2.96 -4.64
N LEU A 111 3.12 3.62 -4.26
CA LEU A 111 4.14 4.10 -5.20
C LEU A 111 4.62 3.06 -6.22
N PRO A 112 4.90 1.79 -5.86
CA PRO A 112 5.36 0.80 -6.84
C PRO A 112 4.40 0.62 -8.01
N GLU A 113 3.09 0.66 -7.75
CA GLU A 113 2.07 0.50 -8.79
C GLU A 113 1.88 1.76 -9.61
N LEU A 114 1.82 2.93 -8.98
CA LEU A 114 1.74 4.21 -9.69
C LEU A 114 2.93 4.40 -10.64
N VAL A 115 4.11 3.97 -10.20
CA VAL A 115 5.33 3.96 -11.00
C VAL A 115 5.21 3.01 -12.20
N GLY A 116 4.64 1.83 -12.00
CA GLY A 116 4.33 0.88 -13.08
C GLY A 116 3.30 1.42 -14.06
N TRP A 117 2.26 2.09 -13.57
CA TRP A 117 1.25 2.79 -14.39
C TRP A 117 1.87 3.91 -15.23
N ALA A 118 2.81 4.67 -14.65
CA ALA A 118 3.57 5.69 -15.38
C ALA A 118 4.51 5.12 -16.46
N GLY A 119 4.62 3.79 -16.58
CA GLY A 119 5.46 3.12 -17.58
C GLY A 119 6.95 3.08 -17.21
N GLY A 120 7.28 3.33 -15.94
CA GLY A 120 8.65 3.34 -15.47
C GLY A 120 9.31 1.95 -15.53
N ARG A 121 10.51 1.87 -16.12
CA ARG A 121 11.29 0.62 -16.17
C ARG A 121 12.03 0.41 -14.87
N ILE A 122 11.73 -0.71 -14.20
CA ILE A 122 12.23 -1.01 -12.85
C ILE A 122 13.34 -2.06 -12.92
N LYS A 123 14.44 -1.79 -12.21
CA LYS A 123 15.53 -2.75 -11.97
C LYS A 123 15.74 -2.94 -10.46
N GLU A 124 16.01 -4.16 -10.03
CA GLU A 124 16.34 -4.46 -8.64
C GLU A 124 17.85 -4.55 -8.41
N VAL A 125 18.30 -4.09 -7.24
CA VAL A 125 19.70 -4.19 -6.80
C VAL A 125 19.73 -4.83 -5.43
N GLU A 126 20.56 -5.86 -5.30
CA GLU A 126 20.81 -6.47 -4.00
C GLU A 126 21.50 -5.46 -3.08
N VAL A 127 20.93 -5.25 -1.90
CA VAL A 127 21.48 -4.42 -0.83
C VAL A 127 21.64 -5.24 0.44
N GLU A 128 22.71 -4.96 1.18
CA GLU A 128 22.90 -5.52 2.51
C GLU A 128 21.89 -4.92 3.47
N HIS A 129 21.36 -5.77 4.35
CA HIS A 129 20.38 -5.40 5.35
C HIS A 129 20.96 -5.63 6.74
N ARG A 130 21.13 -4.54 7.50
CA ARG A 130 21.58 -4.59 8.90
C ARG A 130 20.37 -4.81 9.80
N VAL A 131 20.50 -5.71 10.77
CA VAL A 131 19.42 -6.03 11.72
C VAL A 131 19.29 -4.86 12.71
N GLY A 132 18.16 -4.17 12.65
CA GLY A 132 17.78 -3.14 13.61
C GLY A 132 16.51 -3.52 14.37
N PRO A 133 16.20 -2.85 15.50
CA PRO A 133 14.94 -3.04 16.21
C PRO A 133 13.78 -2.60 15.30
N SER A 134 13.03 -3.57 14.76
CA SER A 134 11.84 -3.28 13.98
C SER A 134 10.75 -2.69 14.89
N ARG A 135 10.42 -1.41 14.68
CA ARG A 135 9.34 -0.71 15.40
C ARG A 135 7.93 -1.07 14.92
N TYR A 136 7.80 -1.93 13.92
CA TYR A 136 6.50 -2.34 13.36
C TYR A 136 5.87 -3.45 14.20
N ARG A 137 4.73 -3.12 14.85
CA ARG A 137 3.88 -4.12 15.52
C ARG A 137 3.29 -5.10 14.49
N PHE A 138 3.30 -6.39 14.82
CA PHE A 138 2.75 -7.46 13.98
C PHE A 138 1.29 -7.21 13.53
N SER A 139 0.46 -6.64 14.41
CA SER A 139 -0.91 -6.25 14.08
C SER A 139 -1.00 -5.18 12.98
N LYS A 140 -0.03 -4.25 12.94
CA LYS A 140 0.06 -3.21 11.91
C LYS A 140 0.48 -3.81 10.56
N LEU A 141 1.34 -4.83 10.58
CA LEU A 141 1.69 -5.60 9.37
C LEU A 141 0.48 -6.34 8.81
N ILE A 142 -0.29 -7.05 9.65
CA ILE A 142 -1.52 -7.72 9.19
C ILE A 142 -2.51 -6.72 8.62
N LYS A 143 -2.75 -5.59 9.32
CA LYS A 143 -3.65 -4.54 8.86
C LYS A 143 -3.20 -3.96 7.50
N LEU A 144 -1.91 -3.63 7.37
CA LEU A 144 -1.35 -3.12 6.11
C LEU A 144 -1.50 -4.13 4.97
N ASN A 145 -1.27 -5.41 5.24
CA ASN A 145 -1.41 -6.47 4.24
C ASN A 145 -2.87 -6.66 3.81
N LEU A 146 -3.81 -6.62 4.76
CA LEU A 146 -5.24 -6.68 4.47
C LEU A 146 -5.70 -5.46 3.68
N GLU A 147 -5.23 -4.27 4.02
CA GLU A 147 -5.51 -3.03 3.28
C GLU A 147 -4.97 -3.10 1.86
N LEU A 148 -3.73 -3.56 1.64
CA LEU A 148 -3.17 -3.73 0.30
C LEU A 148 -3.92 -4.80 -0.52
N LEU A 149 -4.24 -5.96 0.09
CA LEU A 149 -5.02 -7.02 -0.58
C LEU A 149 -6.42 -6.56 -0.98
N THR A 150 -7.11 -5.83 -0.11
CA THR A 150 -8.45 -5.30 -0.41
C THR A 150 -8.41 -4.10 -1.33
N ASN A 151 -7.38 -3.24 -1.28
CA ASN A 151 -7.26 -2.08 -2.17
C ASN A 151 -7.05 -2.49 -3.63
N TYR A 152 -6.23 -3.51 -3.87
CA TYR A 152 -5.75 -3.77 -5.24
C TYR A 152 -6.42 -4.94 -5.94
N ASN A 153 -7.16 -5.78 -5.20
CA ASN A 153 -7.72 -6.98 -5.79
C ASN A 153 -9.21 -7.13 -5.43
N LEU A 154 -10.06 -6.45 -6.19
CA LEU A 154 -11.51 -6.69 -6.19
C LEU A 154 -11.81 -8.20 -6.35
N TRP A 155 -11.03 -8.90 -7.18
CA TRP A 155 -11.13 -10.36 -7.34
C TRP A 155 -10.84 -11.13 -6.04
N PHE A 156 -9.96 -10.67 -5.16
CA PHE A 156 -9.74 -11.29 -3.85
C PHE A 156 -10.98 -11.12 -2.96
N ILE A 157 -11.60 -9.94 -2.96
CA ILE A 157 -12.86 -9.71 -2.24
C ILE A 157 -13.96 -10.62 -2.80
N TYR A 158 -14.12 -10.69 -4.12
CA TYR A 158 -15.09 -11.60 -4.75
C TYR A 158 -14.81 -13.08 -4.44
N LEU A 159 -13.55 -13.51 -4.44
CA LEU A 159 -13.16 -14.87 -4.10
C LEU A 159 -13.57 -15.22 -2.66
N TRP A 160 -13.33 -14.33 -1.69
CA TRP A 160 -13.74 -14.57 -0.30
C TRP A 160 -15.26 -14.52 -0.12
N ILE A 161 -15.96 -13.66 -0.85
CA ILE A 161 -17.43 -13.66 -0.89
C ILE A 161 -17.94 -15.01 -1.43
N CYS A 162 -17.36 -15.52 -2.52
CA CYS A 162 -17.72 -16.82 -3.08
C CYS A 162 -17.39 -17.98 -2.14
N ILE A 163 -16.24 -17.95 -1.46
CA ILE A 163 -15.85 -18.99 -0.50
C ILE A 163 -16.79 -18.98 0.71
N ILE A 164 -17.05 -17.82 1.31
CA ILE A 164 -17.96 -17.69 2.46
C ILE A 164 -19.39 -18.08 2.04
N GLY A 165 -19.83 -17.64 0.85
CA GLY A 165 -21.10 -18.05 0.26
C GLY A 165 -21.21 -19.55 0.03
N ALA A 166 -20.16 -20.19 -0.50
CA ALA A 166 -20.13 -21.64 -0.73
C ALA A 166 -20.11 -22.44 0.58
N VAL A 167 -19.33 -21.99 1.57
CA VAL A 167 -19.27 -22.62 2.90
C VAL A 167 -20.63 -22.54 3.59
N THR A 168 -21.27 -21.37 3.55
CA THR A 168 -22.58 -21.18 4.17
C THR A 168 -23.69 -21.94 3.44
N LEU A 169 -23.65 -22.01 2.11
CA LEU A 169 -24.53 -22.87 1.32
C LEU A 169 -24.34 -24.35 1.69
N PHE A 170 -23.09 -24.81 1.80
CA PHE A 170 -22.76 -26.19 2.17
C PHE A 170 -23.28 -26.55 3.56
N PHE A 171 -23.06 -25.69 4.57
CA PHE A 171 -23.61 -25.88 5.91
C PHE A 171 -25.14 -25.80 5.94
N GLY A 172 -25.74 -24.94 5.11
CA GLY A 172 -27.19 -24.90 4.93
C GLY A 172 -27.75 -26.23 4.43
N ILE A 173 -27.15 -26.80 3.39
CA ILE A 173 -27.54 -28.10 2.80
C ILE A 173 -27.32 -29.26 3.78
N LEU A 174 -26.18 -29.29 4.47
CA LEU A 174 -25.86 -30.33 5.46
C LEU A 174 -26.83 -30.31 6.65
N MET A 175 -27.20 -29.11 7.13
CA MET A 175 -28.19 -28.98 8.21
C MET A 175 -29.60 -29.37 7.77
N CYS A 176 -29.97 -29.10 6.50
CA CYS A 176 -31.23 -29.60 5.92
C CYS A 176 -31.31 -31.13 5.91
N ALA A 177 -30.19 -31.83 5.71
CA ALA A 177 -30.15 -33.28 5.70
C ALA A 177 -30.31 -33.91 7.11
N VAL A 178 -30.01 -33.15 8.18
CA VAL A 178 -29.86 -33.70 9.55
C VAL A 178 -31.06 -33.41 10.48
N THR A 179 -31.98 -32.49 10.14
CA THR A 179 -33.05 -32.06 11.09
C THR A 179 -34.48 -32.11 10.55
N THR A 180 -35.47 -32.23 11.45
CA THR A 180 -36.91 -32.24 11.15
C THR A 180 -37.43 -30.82 10.83
N TYR A 181 -38.40 -30.72 9.90
CA TYR A 181 -38.85 -29.50 9.19
C TYR A 181 -39.07 -28.20 10.02
N ALA A 182 -39.46 -28.26 11.29
CA ALA A 182 -39.90 -27.07 12.05
C ALA A 182 -38.76 -26.24 12.69
N ILE A 183 -37.71 -26.88 13.21
CA ILE A 183 -36.54 -26.19 13.83
C ILE A 183 -35.55 -25.69 12.77
N LEU A 184 -35.67 -26.22 11.55
CA LEU A 184 -34.87 -25.93 10.37
C LEU A 184 -34.99 -24.46 9.91
N ASN A 185 -36.23 -23.97 9.80
CA ASN A 185 -36.52 -22.65 9.20
C ASN A 185 -35.98 -21.47 10.02
N PHE A 186 -35.98 -21.58 11.35
CA PHE A 186 -35.53 -20.49 12.23
C PHE A 186 -34.00 -20.31 12.20
N LYS A 187 -33.25 -21.42 12.20
CA LYS A 187 -31.78 -21.39 12.22
C LYS A 187 -31.19 -21.01 10.86
N ILE A 188 -31.81 -21.48 9.76
CA ILE A 188 -31.42 -21.09 8.40
C ILE A 188 -31.70 -19.59 8.17
N GLY A 189 -32.83 -19.08 8.68
CA GLY A 189 -33.14 -17.65 8.62
C GLY A 189 -32.08 -16.77 9.29
N ILE A 190 -31.60 -17.16 10.48
CA ILE A 190 -30.54 -16.43 11.20
C ILE A 190 -29.20 -16.51 10.45
N ALA A 191 -28.84 -17.68 9.91
CA ALA A 191 -27.61 -17.83 9.13
C ALA A 191 -27.63 -16.98 7.85
N LEU A 192 -28.74 -16.98 7.12
CA LEU A 192 -28.95 -16.14 5.92
C LEU A 192 -28.90 -14.65 6.27
N LEU A 193 -29.52 -14.25 7.38
CA LEU A 193 -29.46 -12.87 7.86
C LEU A 193 -28.02 -12.45 8.19
N GLY A 194 -27.24 -13.32 8.82
CA GLY A 194 -25.82 -13.08 9.11
C GLY A 194 -24.99 -12.86 7.85
N ILE A 195 -25.22 -13.68 6.80
CA ILE A 195 -24.56 -13.52 5.50
C ILE A 195 -24.98 -12.21 4.85
N PHE A 196 -26.26 -11.87 4.91
CA PHE A 196 -26.78 -10.64 4.30
C PHE A 196 -26.15 -9.39 4.94
N ILE A 197 -26.07 -9.35 6.27
CA ILE A 197 -25.40 -8.26 7.01
C ILE A 197 -23.90 -8.23 6.66
N PHE A 198 -23.25 -9.39 6.52
CA PHE A 198 -21.85 -9.46 6.13
C PHE A 198 -21.59 -8.91 4.73
N VAL A 199 -22.41 -9.29 3.75
CA VAL A 199 -22.32 -8.77 2.37
C VAL A 199 -22.55 -7.27 2.33
N ILE A 200 -23.57 -6.76 3.05
CA ILE A 200 -23.81 -5.31 3.18
C ILE A 200 -22.60 -4.62 3.83
N GLY A 201 -22.01 -5.20 4.87
CA GLY A 201 -20.81 -4.69 5.50
C GLY A 201 -19.65 -4.56 4.51
N LEU A 202 -19.43 -5.58 3.67
CA LEU A 202 -18.40 -5.54 2.63
C LEU A 202 -18.69 -4.47 1.56
N VAL A 203 -19.93 -4.37 1.07
CA VAL A 203 -20.32 -3.30 0.13
C VAL A 203 -20.12 -1.93 0.76
N GLY A 204 -20.48 -1.76 2.03
CA GLY A 204 -20.23 -0.55 2.81
C GLY A 204 -18.76 -0.14 2.85
N THR A 205 -17.84 -1.10 2.97
CA THR A 205 -16.40 -0.79 2.92
C THR A 205 -15.94 -0.25 1.56
N GLN A 206 -16.51 -0.75 0.46
CA GLN A 206 -16.21 -0.26 -0.89
C GLN A 206 -16.82 1.11 -1.14
N LEU A 207 -18.08 1.31 -0.71
CA LEU A 207 -18.74 2.62 -0.78
C LEU A 207 -17.98 3.68 0.02
N ASN A 208 -17.49 3.35 1.22
CA ASN A 208 -16.69 4.27 2.01
C ASN A 208 -15.38 4.66 1.30
N ARG A 209 -14.75 3.75 0.53
CA ARG A 209 -13.55 4.07 -0.26
C ARG A 209 -13.86 5.01 -1.42
N LEU A 210 -14.93 4.73 -2.16
CA LEU A 210 -15.43 5.65 -3.19
C LEU A 210 -15.74 7.02 -2.60
N LEU A 211 -16.37 7.06 -1.43
CA LEU A 211 -16.67 8.30 -0.71
C LEU A 211 -15.40 9.06 -0.34
N ILE A 212 -14.36 8.38 0.16
CA ILE A 212 -13.07 9.01 0.48
C ILE A 212 -12.40 9.58 -0.77
N GLU A 213 -12.50 8.89 -1.90
CA GLU A 213 -11.94 9.36 -3.18
C GLU A 213 -12.72 10.58 -3.70
N ILE A 214 -14.06 10.56 -3.63
CA ILE A 214 -14.95 11.65 -4.07
C ILE A 214 -14.85 12.89 -3.16
N GLN A 215 -14.77 12.69 -1.84
CA GLN A 215 -14.59 13.77 -0.89
C GLN A 215 -13.19 14.33 -1.09
N ASP A 216 -13.00 15.37 -1.91
CA ASP A 216 -11.75 16.03 -2.34
C ASP A 216 -10.90 16.64 -1.19
N ARG A 217 -10.82 15.94 -0.06
CA ARG A 217 -9.97 16.25 1.08
C ARG A 217 -8.51 16.06 0.67
N PRO A 218 -7.63 16.99 1.05
CA PRO A 218 -6.21 16.91 0.76
C PRO A 218 -5.56 15.76 1.52
N LEU A 219 -4.51 15.19 0.91
CA LEU A 219 -3.77 14.03 1.44
C LEU A 219 -3.04 14.36 2.76
N TYR A 220 -2.57 15.59 2.88
CA TYR A 220 -1.86 16.09 4.04
C TYR A 220 -2.06 17.60 4.15
N VAL A 221 -1.82 18.12 5.35
CA VAL A 221 -1.90 19.55 5.66
C VAL A 221 -0.57 19.99 6.25
N VAL A 222 -0.01 21.06 5.70
CA VAL A 222 1.28 21.62 6.12
C VAL A 222 1.03 22.90 6.91
N SER A 223 1.75 23.08 8.04
CA SER A 223 1.81 24.35 8.77
C SER A 223 2.92 25.22 8.19
N ALA A 224 2.64 26.50 7.91
CA ALA A 224 3.55 27.39 7.20
C ALA A 224 4.92 27.53 7.89
N GLY A 225 4.97 27.63 9.23
CA GLY A 225 6.23 27.79 9.98
C GLY A 225 7.25 26.63 9.93
N ARG A 226 7.06 25.57 9.14
CA ARG A 226 7.99 24.43 9.03
C ARG A 226 8.59 24.21 7.64
N ILE A 227 8.24 25.02 6.66
CA ILE A 227 8.70 24.86 5.28
C ILE A 227 9.31 26.18 4.79
N GLN A 228 10.46 26.11 4.11
CA GLN A 228 11.10 27.26 3.48
C GLN A 228 10.16 27.91 2.46
N ASP A 229 10.02 29.24 2.50
CA ASP A 229 9.04 30.02 1.73
C ASP A 229 9.02 29.71 0.22
N SER A 230 10.19 29.42 -0.37
CA SER A 230 10.31 29.05 -1.80
C SER A 230 9.55 27.77 -2.21
N TYR A 231 9.10 26.96 -1.25
CA TYR A 231 8.29 25.76 -1.49
C TYR A 231 6.78 26.02 -1.36
N CYS A 232 6.37 27.02 -0.59
CA CYS A 232 4.97 27.38 -0.39
C CYS A 232 4.30 27.84 -1.70
N ASP A 233 5.01 28.57 -2.56
CA ASP A 233 4.52 29.05 -3.88
C ASP A 233 4.31 27.95 -4.93
N ARG A 234 4.92 26.77 -4.72
CA ARG A 234 4.72 25.60 -5.58
C ARG A 234 3.58 24.75 -5.04
N MET A 235 3.48 24.63 -3.71
CA MET A 235 2.39 23.98 -3.01
C MET A 235 1.03 24.65 -3.29
N SER A 236 0.96 25.98 -3.33
CA SER A 236 -0.30 26.69 -3.60
C SER A 236 -0.92 26.39 -4.97
N ARG A 237 -0.12 25.86 -5.91
CA ARG A 237 -0.59 25.44 -7.24
C ARG A 237 -1.07 24.00 -7.29
N ASN A 238 -0.83 23.20 -6.25
CA ASN A 238 -1.11 21.77 -6.28
C ASN A 238 -2.33 21.41 -5.43
N LYS A 239 -3.34 20.79 -6.07
CA LYS A 239 -4.67 20.55 -5.47
C LYS A 239 -4.71 19.48 -4.37
N LEU A 240 -3.58 18.80 -4.11
CA LEU A 240 -3.48 17.76 -3.09
C LEU A 240 -3.24 18.31 -1.67
N LEU A 241 -3.00 19.63 -1.57
CA LEU A 241 -2.65 20.32 -0.33
C LEU A 241 -3.85 21.03 0.31
N GLY A 242 -4.00 20.82 1.61
CA GLY A 242 -4.75 21.73 2.47
C GLY A 242 -3.77 22.68 3.10
N PHE A 243 -3.99 23.98 2.94
CA PHE A 243 -3.19 25.00 3.60
C PHE A 243 -3.97 25.54 4.80
N ILE A 244 -3.33 25.55 5.97
CA ILE A 244 -3.84 26.27 7.15
C ILE A 244 -2.84 27.41 7.38
N PRO A 245 -3.22 28.69 7.13
CA PRO A 245 -2.37 29.81 7.51
C PRO A 245 -2.13 29.79 9.01
N ASP A 246 -0.90 30.11 9.43
CA ASP A 246 -0.55 30.19 10.85
C ASP A 246 -1.48 31.21 11.55
N ARG A 247 -2.00 30.85 12.73
CA ARG A 247 -2.74 31.76 13.60
C ARG A 247 -1.79 32.68 14.35
#